data_AF-M8AC54-F1
#
_entry.id   AF-M8AC54-F1
#
_cell.length_a   1.000
_cell.length_b   1.000
_cell.length_c   1.000
_cell.angle_alpha   90.00
_cell.angle_beta   90.00
_cell.angle_gamma   90.00
#
_symmetry.space_group_name_H-M   'P 1'
#
loop_
_entity.id
_entity.type
_entity.pdbx_description
1 polymer ?
#
loop_
_entity_poly.entity_id
_entity_poly.type
_entity_poly.pdbx_seq_one_letter_code
_entity_poly.pdbx_strand_id
1 'polypeptide(L)'
;MASSSPPHVVEDVPPFLQLLSDGTVIRFTDAYPLPVPSPPPGQPVVDWKDVLYDASHGLKLRIYRPAAASSSGNKLPVIVYFHGGGYSIGSFDMPNFHACCVRLTGELPALVLSADYRLAPEHRFPAGLDDAANVVSWDSN
;
A
#
# COMPACT_ATOMS: atom_id res chain seq x y z
N MET A 1 -15.92 33.20 -24.66
CA MET A 1 -15.39 31.97 -24.05
C MET A 1 -14.56 32.39 -22.86
N ALA A 2 -14.92 32.00 -21.64
CA ALA A 2 -14.16 32.39 -20.45
C ALA A 2 -12.81 31.65 -20.48
N SER A 3 -11.72 32.41 -20.54
CA SER A 3 -10.37 31.88 -20.37
C SER A 3 -10.24 31.38 -18.93
N SER A 4 -10.23 30.06 -18.72
CA SER A 4 -9.92 29.52 -17.40
C SER A 4 -8.43 29.77 -17.12
N SER A 5 -8.12 30.43 -16.01
CA SER A 5 -6.74 30.59 -15.55
C SER A 5 -6.05 29.21 -15.43
N PRO A 6 -4.73 29.13 -15.68
CA PRO A 6 -4.00 27.88 -15.53
C PRO A 6 -4.11 27.35 -14.08
N PRO A 7 -4.04 26.03 -13.88
CA PRO A 7 -4.04 25.44 -12.55
C PRO A 7 -2.94 26.05 -11.67
N HIS A 8 -3.29 26.39 -10.44
CA HIS A 8 -2.35 26.91 -9.44
C HIS A 8 -2.52 26.14 -8.13
N VAL A 9 -1.49 26.15 -7.29
CA VAL A 9 -1.51 25.44 -6.01
C VAL A 9 -2.53 26.11 -5.07
N VAL A 10 -3.47 25.31 -4.56
CA VAL A 10 -4.47 25.74 -3.56
C VAL A 10 -4.17 25.18 -2.18
N GLU A 11 -3.53 24.02 -2.10
CA GLU A 11 -3.03 23.44 -0.86
C GLU A 11 -1.63 22.88 -1.10
N ASP A 12 -0.70 23.24 -0.23
CA ASP A 12 0.68 22.78 -0.26
C ASP A 12 0.99 22.12 1.07
N VAL A 13 1.33 20.84 1.02
CA VAL A 13 1.65 20.02 2.20
C VAL A 13 3.07 19.51 2.02
N PRO A 14 4.10 20.37 2.12
CA PRO A 14 5.47 19.95 1.91
C PRO A 14 5.95 19.03 3.05
N PRO A 15 6.79 18.02 2.75
CA PRO A 15 7.31 17.65 1.43
C PRO A 15 6.46 16.61 0.69
N PHE A 16 5.17 16.46 1.01
CA PHE A 16 4.37 15.28 0.67
C PHE A 16 3.56 15.43 -0.62
N LEU A 17 2.75 16.49 -0.73
CA LEU A 17 1.87 16.68 -1.88
C LEU A 17 1.45 18.13 -2.08
N GLN A 18 0.97 18.42 -3.28
CA GLN A 18 0.27 19.65 -3.65
C GLN A 18 -1.09 19.31 -4.26
N LEU A 19 -2.11 20.09 -3.91
CA LEU A 19 -3.41 20.12 -4.58
C LEU A 19 -3.49 21.37 -5.44
N LEU A 20 -3.81 21.19 -6.72
CA LEU A 20 -4.06 22.28 -7.66
C LEU A 20 -5.53 22.67 -7.70
N SER A 21 -5.80 23.89 -8.16
CA SER A 21 -7.15 24.48 -8.25
C SER A 21 -8.13 23.70 -9.13
N ASP A 22 -7.63 22.84 -10.01
CA ASP A 22 -8.44 21.97 -10.88
C ASP A 22 -8.69 20.58 -10.28
N GLY A 23 -8.22 20.31 -9.06
CA GLY A 23 -8.33 19.02 -8.38
C GLY A 23 -7.17 18.06 -8.64
N THR A 24 -6.19 18.45 -9.47
CA THR A 24 -4.97 17.64 -9.68
C THR A 24 -4.17 17.53 -8.39
N VAL A 25 -3.73 16.31 -8.07
CA VAL A 25 -2.89 16.04 -6.90
C VAL A 25 -1.50 15.63 -7.39
N ILE A 26 -0.49 16.38 -6.96
CA ILE A 26 0.92 16.06 -7.21
C ILE A 26 1.48 15.45 -5.94
N ARG A 27 1.87 14.18 -5.97
CA ARG A 27 2.51 13.48 -4.83
C ARG A 27 4.02 13.43 -5.04
N PHE A 28 4.78 13.88 -4.07
CA PHE A 28 6.24 13.85 -4.12
C PHE A 28 6.75 12.58 -3.42
N THR A 29 6.69 11.46 -4.14
CA THR A 29 7.10 10.14 -3.61
C THR A 29 8.60 10.03 -3.35
N ASP A 30 9.41 10.78 -4.09
CA ASP A 30 10.87 10.78 -3.96
C ASP A 30 11.36 11.59 -2.75
N ALA A 31 10.48 12.38 -2.13
CA ALA A 31 10.81 13.19 -0.95
C ALA A 31 10.87 12.37 0.34
N TYR A 32 10.51 11.08 0.28
CA TYR A 32 10.55 10.14 1.39
C TYR A 32 11.55 9.00 1.14
N PRO A 33 12.88 9.28 1.11
CA PRO A 33 13.86 8.21 1.21
C PRO A 33 13.90 7.74 2.67
N LEU A 34 12.81 7.13 3.15
CA LEU A 34 12.91 6.39 4.39
C LEU A 34 13.93 5.28 4.13
N PRO A 35 15.00 5.21 4.95
CA PRO A 35 16.01 4.19 4.75
C PRO A 35 15.31 2.83 4.78
N VAL A 36 15.39 2.12 3.65
CA VAL A 36 14.97 0.72 3.57
C VAL A 36 15.92 -0.03 4.47
N PRO A 37 15.47 -0.63 5.58
CA PRO A 37 16.37 -1.38 6.43
C PRO A 37 16.93 -2.54 5.61
N SER A 38 18.26 -2.70 5.60
CA SER A 38 18.86 -3.89 5.05
C SER A 38 18.29 -5.12 5.76
N PRO A 39 17.88 -6.17 5.04
CA PRO A 39 17.38 -7.38 5.69
C PRO A 39 18.48 -7.94 6.62
N PRO A 40 18.13 -8.35 7.85
CA PRO A 40 19.05 -9.04 8.75
C PRO A 40 19.69 -10.26 8.08
N PRO A 41 20.95 -10.59 8.39
CA PRO A 41 21.58 -11.82 7.90
C PRO A 41 20.76 -13.06 8.30
N GLY A 42 20.56 -13.98 7.37
CA GLY A 42 19.86 -15.25 7.64
C GLY A 42 18.34 -15.16 7.67
N GLN A 43 17.73 -14.08 7.17
CA GLN A 43 16.27 -14.06 7.01
C GLN A 43 15.79 -15.17 6.06
N PRO A 44 14.63 -15.78 6.35
CA PRO A 44 14.01 -16.73 5.44
C PRO A 44 13.71 -16.07 4.09
N VAL A 45 13.85 -16.85 3.01
CA VAL A 45 13.42 -16.41 1.68
C VAL A 45 11.90 -16.19 1.71
N VAL A 46 11.47 -15.01 1.25
CA VAL A 46 10.06 -14.63 1.15
C VAL A 46 9.69 -14.55 -0.31
N ASP A 47 8.71 -15.36 -0.71
CA ASP A 47 8.08 -15.26 -2.02
C ASP A 47 6.95 -14.25 -1.96
N TRP A 48 6.72 -13.51 -3.05
CA TRP A 48 5.59 -12.61 -3.14
C TRP A 48 5.00 -12.53 -4.55
N LYS A 49 3.73 -12.14 -4.62
CA LYS A 49 3.02 -11.88 -5.88
C LYS A 49 1.92 -10.85 -5.69
N ASP A 50 1.59 -10.15 -6.76
CA ASP A 50 0.52 -9.16 -6.78
C ASP A 50 -0.78 -9.77 -7.31
N VAL A 51 -1.90 -9.42 -6.69
CA VAL A 51 -3.23 -9.89 -7.05
C VAL A 51 -4.19 -8.71 -7.10
N LEU A 52 -5.01 -8.66 -8.14
CA LEU A 52 -6.13 -7.73 -8.24
C LEU A 52 -7.25 -8.23 -7.31
N TYR A 53 -7.61 -7.44 -6.30
CA TYR A 53 -8.69 -7.81 -5.37
C TYR A 53 -9.98 -7.03 -5.64
N ASP A 54 -9.89 -5.82 -6.22
CA ASP A 54 -11.05 -5.04 -6.64
C ASP A 54 -10.85 -4.53 -8.07
N ALA A 55 -11.55 -5.16 -9.02
CA ALA A 55 -11.50 -4.78 -10.42
C ALA A 55 -12.20 -3.45 -10.72
N SER A 56 -13.17 -3.03 -9.90
CA SER A 56 -13.95 -1.81 -10.15
C SER A 56 -13.12 -0.54 -9.93
N HIS A 57 -12.20 -0.59 -8.96
CA HIS A 57 -11.26 0.49 -8.66
C HIS A 57 -9.82 0.18 -9.08
N GLY A 58 -9.56 -0.99 -9.66
CA GLY A 58 -8.22 -1.40 -10.08
C GLY A 58 -7.27 -1.67 -8.91
N LEU A 59 -7.78 -1.94 -7.71
CA LEU A 59 -6.97 -2.08 -6.50
C LEU A 59 -6.33 -3.47 -6.39
N LYS A 60 -5.07 -3.46 -5.99
CA LYS A 60 -4.23 -4.65 -5.87
C LYS A 60 -3.73 -4.82 -4.45
N LEU A 61 -3.36 -6.04 -4.14
CA LEU A 61 -2.61 -6.38 -2.94
C LEU A 61 -1.44 -7.27 -3.30
N ARG A 62 -0.39 -7.23 -2.49
CA ARG A 62 0.77 -8.12 -2.58
C ARG A 62 0.67 -9.15 -1.46
N ILE A 63 0.74 -10.42 -1.86
CA ILE A 63 0.75 -11.57 -0.96
C ILE A 63 2.20 -11.95 -0.74
N TYR A 64 2.63 -11.97 0.52
CA TYR A 64 3.94 -12.46 0.95
C TYR A 64 3.79 -13.80 1.65
N ARG A 65 4.70 -14.72 1.37
CA ARG A 65 4.71 -16.09 1.88
C ARG A 65 6.11 -16.51 2.32
N PRO A 66 6.28 -17.17 3.47
CA PRO A 66 7.54 -17.80 3.82
C PRO A 66 7.81 -18.97 2.86
N ALA A 67 8.96 -18.98 2.17
CA ALA A 67 9.28 -20.03 1.19
C ALA A 67 9.27 -21.45 1.81
N ALA A 68 9.71 -21.55 3.06
CA ALA A 68 9.74 -22.81 3.83
C ALA A 68 8.35 -23.34 4.23
N ALA A 69 7.30 -22.52 4.18
CA ALA A 69 5.94 -22.97 4.53
C ALA A 69 5.28 -23.82 3.42
N SER A 70 5.94 -23.96 2.26
CA SER A 70 5.44 -24.74 1.13
C SER A 70 5.27 -26.23 1.39
N SER A 71 5.92 -26.76 2.43
CA SER A 71 6.12 -28.20 2.63
C SER A 71 5.40 -28.79 3.84
N SER A 72 4.78 -27.98 4.71
CA SER A 72 4.22 -28.47 5.98
C SER A 72 2.72 -28.77 5.98
N GLY A 73 1.98 -28.39 4.93
CA GLY A 73 0.52 -28.61 4.84
C GLY A 73 -0.32 -27.88 5.90
N ASN A 74 0.32 -27.13 6.80
CA ASN A 74 -0.34 -26.42 7.88
C ASN A 74 -0.92 -25.08 7.41
N LYS A 75 -2.12 -24.74 7.88
CA LYS A 75 -2.69 -23.40 7.68
C LYS A 75 -1.83 -22.37 8.40
N LEU A 76 -1.45 -21.31 7.70
CA LEU A 76 -0.76 -20.17 8.30
C LEU A 76 -1.78 -19.11 8.75
N PRO A 77 -1.53 -18.38 9.84
CA PRO A 77 -2.24 -17.14 10.12
C PRO A 77 -2.04 -16.14 8.98
N VAL A 78 -3.03 -15.26 8.80
CA VAL A 78 -3.02 -14.18 7.80
C VAL A 78 -2.93 -12.84 8.53
N ILE A 79 -2.00 -12.00 8.10
CA ILE A 79 -1.85 -10.61 8.53
C ILE A 79 -2.27 -9.73 7.36
N VAL A 80 -3.28 -8.90 7.55
CA VAL A 80 -3.65 -7.85 6.58
C VAL A 80 -2.96 -6.56 6.99
N TYR A 81 -2.14 -6.04 6.09
CA TYR A 81 -1.35 -4.83 6.27
C TYR A 81 -1.85 -3.72 5.34
N PHE A 82 -2.07 -2.55 5.92
CA PHE A 82 -2.37 -1.32 5.20
C PHE A 82 -1.22 -0.35 5.42
N HIS A 83 -0.67 0.19 4.34
CA HIS A 83 0.44 1.11 4.42
C HIS A 83 0.04 2.42 5.14
N GLY A 84 1.03 3.16 5.61
CA GLY A 84 0.83 4.47 6.22
C GLY A 84 0.67 5.58 5.18
N GLY A 85 0.78 6.84 5.61
CA GLY A 85 0.72 7.99 4.70
C GLY A 85 -0.54 8.85 4.82
N GLY A 86 -1.21 8.82 5.98
CA GLY A 86 -2.32 9.73 6.29
C GLY A 86 -3.51 9.63 5.32
N TYR A 87 -3.70 8.47 4.71
CA TYR A 87 -4.69 8.22 3.64
C TYR A 87 -4.50 9.01 2.35
N SER A 88 -3.41 9.77 2.21
CA SER A 88 -3.20 10.64 1.05
C SER A 88 -1.96 10.29 0.24
N ILE A 89 -1.03 9.51 0.78
CA ILE A 89 0.19 9.06 0.10
C ILE A 89 0.46 7.60 0.43
N GLY A 90 1.31 6.98 -0.38
CA GLY A 90 1.77 5.61 -0.17
C GLY A 90 1.30 4.67 -1.26
N SER A 91 1.96 3.51 -1.31
CA SER A 91 1.51 2.32 -2.03
C SER A 91 2.24 1.11 -1.45
N PHE A 92 1.63 -0.08 -1.53
CA PHE A 92 2.32 -1.34 -1.17
C PHE A 92 3.65 -1.55 -1.92
N ASP A 93 3.83 -0.89 -3.07
CA ASP A 93 5.04 -1.01 -3.88
C ASP A 93 6.20 -0.13 -3.37
N MET A 94 5.95 0.80 -2.44
CA MET A 94 7.03 1.61 -1.91
C MET A 94 8.04 0.76 -1.12
N PRO A 95 9.36 0.97 -1.29
CA PRO A 95 10.39 0.09 -0.74
C PRO A 95 10.33 -0.09 0.78
N ASN A 96 9.97 0.94 1.54
CA ASN A 96 9.84 0.88 2.99
C ASN A 96 8.68 -0.02 3.44
N PHE A 97 7.53 0.05 2.78
CA PHE A 97 6.38 -0.82 3.08
C PHE A 97 6.62 -2.25 2.61
N HIS A 98 7.28 -2.42 1.45
CA HIS A 98 7.70 -3.73 0.98
C HIS A 98 8.66 -4.41 1.97
N ALA A 99 9.71 -3.71 2.41
CA ALA A 99 10.68 -4.26 3.36
C ALA A 99 10.05 -4.60 4.72
N CYS A 100 9.08 -3.79 5.18
CA CYS A 100 8.30 -4.11 6.38
C CYS A 100 7.55 -5.45 6.23
N CYS A 101 6.88 -5.68 5.10
CA CYS A 101 6.13 -6.90 4.85
C CYS A 101 7.04 -8.13 4.66
N VAL A 102 8.20 -7.97 4.00
CA VAL A 102 9.22 -9.03 3.90
C VAL A 102 9.70 -9.42 5.30
N ARG A 103 10.02 -8.43 6.14
CA ARG A 103 10.46 -8.68 7.52
C ARG A 103 9.38 -9.37 8.35
N LEU A 104 8.13 -8.90 8.30
CA LEU A 104 7.00 -9.53 9.00
C LEU A 104 6.84 -11.00 8.58
N THR A 105 6.94 -11.29 7.29
CA THR A 105 6.81 -12.65 6.75
C THR A 105 8.00 -13.55 7.10
N GLY A 106 9.20 -12.98 7.18
CA GLY A 106 10.41 -13.71 7.57
C GLY A 106 10.48 -14.00 9.07
N GLU A 107 9.94 -13.13 9.91
CA GLU A 107 9.98 -13.27 11.38
C GLU A 107 8.75 -14.00 11.94
N LEU A 108 7.60 -13.93 11.25
CA LEU A 108 6.36 -14.58 11.65
C LEU A 108 6.00 -15.67 10.64
N PRO A 109 5.66 -16.90 11.06
CA PRO A 109 5.15 -17.93 10.16
C PRO A 109 3.71 -17.59 9.73
N ALA A 110 3.54 -16.54 8.93
CA ALA A 110 2.27 -15.97 8.52
C ALA A 110 2.29 -15.60 7.04
N LEU A 111 1.12 -15.59 6.40
CA LEU A 111 0.92 -14.87 5.15
C LEU A 111 0.72 -13.40 5.47
N VAL A 112 1.35 -12.50 4.70
CA VAL A 112 1.10 -11.06 4.81
C VAL A 112 0.44 -10.57 3.53
N LEU A 113 -0.71 -9.92 3.65
CA LEU A 113 -1.43 -9.27 2.55
C LEU A 113 -1.24 -7.77 2.69
N SER A 114 -0.44 -7.15 1.81
CA SER A 114 -0.24 -5.69 1.78
C SER A 114 -1.10 -5.09 0.68
N ALA A 115 -2.16 -4.36 1.06
CA ALA A 115 -3.13 -3.85 0.10
C ALA A 115 -2.96 -2.37 -0.20
N ASP A 116 -3.11 -2.00 -1.47
CA ASP A 116 -3.43 -0.62 -1.84
C ASP A 116 -4.89 -0.32 -1.56
N TYR A 117 -5.16 0.94 -1.26
CA TYR A 117 -6.48 1.49 -1.05
C TYR A 117 -6.54 2.89 -1.68
N ARG A 118 -7.75 3.37 -2.00
CA ARG A 118 -7.94 4.68 -2.61
C ARG A 118 -7.49 5.80 -1.68
N LEU A 119 -6.79 6.78 -2.26
CA LEU A 119 -6.21 7.89 -1.50
C LEU A 119 -7.05 9.16 -1.62
N ALA A 120 -7.02 9.93 -0.54
CA ALA A 120 -7.45 11.32 -0.53
C ALA A 120 -6.39 12.20 -1.23
N PRO A 121 -6.78 13.38 -1.74
CA PRO A 121 -8.13 13.96 -1.74
C PRO A 121 -9.06 13.45 -2.87
N GLU A 122 -8.57 12.69 -3.85
CA GLU A 122 -9.37 12.17 -4.98
C GLU A 122 -10.52 11.28 -4.47
N HIS A 123 -10.24 10.48 -3.46
CA HIS A 123 -11.20 9.61 -2.80
C HIS A 123 -11.18 9.89 -1.30
N ARG A 124 -12.00 10.87 -0.89
CA ARG A 124 -12.13 11.26 0.52
C ARG A 124 -12.69 10.12 1.36
N PHE A 125 -12.48 10.23 2.67
CA PHE A 125 -13.13 9.37 3.66
C PHE A 125 -14.63 9.25 3.36
N PRO A 126 -15.22 8.02 3.37
CA PRO A 126 -14.65 6.77 3.88
C PRO A 126 -13.97 5.84 2.84
N ALA A 127 -13.69 6.29 1.61
CA ALA A 127 -13.31 5.40 0.51
C ALA A 127 -12.18 4.39 0.83
N GLY A 128 -11.04 4.85 1.35
CA GLY A 128 -9.93 3.96 1.71
C GLY A 128 -10.24 3.01 2.89
N LEU A 129 -11.17 3.39 3.77
CA LEU A 129 -11.65 2.51 4.85
C LEU A 129 -12.57 1.41 4.30
N ASP A 130 -13.44 1.76 3.35
CA ASP A 130 -14.30 0.79 2.66
C ASP A 130 -13.44 -0.22 1.90
N ASP A 131 -12.38 0.23 1.23
CA ASP A 131 -11.41 -0.63 0.55
C ASP A 131 -10.71 -1.59 1.52
N ALA A 132 -10.29 -1.09 2.70
CA ALA A 132 -9.70 -1.91 3.74
C ALA A 132 -10.66 -2.97 4.28
N ALA A 133 -11.92 -2.61 4.50
CA ALA A 133 -12.96 -3.56 4.91
C ALA A 133 -13.18 -4.64 3.84
N ASN A 134 -13.17 -4.25 2.56
CA ASN A 134 -13.30 -5.19 1.44
C ASN A 134 -12.15 -6.22 1.45
N VAL A 135 -10.89 -5.79 1.64
CA VAL A 135 -9.73 -6.71 1.72
C VAL A 135 -9.89 -7.71 2.87
N VAL A 136 -10.33 -7.26 4.05
CA VAL A 136 -10.52 -8.15 5.20
C VAL A 136 -11.63 -9.18 4.94
N SER A 137 -12.66 -8.81 4.18
CA SER A 137 -13.74 -9.73 3.80
C SER A 137 -13.43 -10.62 2.59
N TRP A 138 -12.37 -10.31 1.83
CA TRP A 138 -12.06 -10.93 0.53
C TRP A 138 -11.82 -12.45 0.59
N ASP A 139 -11.35 -12.96 1.73
CA ASP A 139 -11.01 -14.38 1.93
C ASP A 139 -12.02 -15.12 2.83
N SER A 140 -13.23 -14.57 2.99
CA SER A 140 -14.28 -15.17 3.85
C SER A 140 -15.35 -15.99 3.10
N ASN A 141 -15.13 -16.32 1.83
CA ASN A 141 -15.98 -17.25 1.05
C ASN A 141 -15.21 -18.43 0.48
#